data_AF-S7VNH7-F1
#
_entry.id   AF-S7VNH7-F1
#
_cell.length_a   1.000
_cell.length_b   1.000
_cell.length_c   1.000
_cell.angle_alpha   90.00
_cell.angle_beta   90.00
_cell.angle_gamma   90.00
#
_symmetry.space_group_name_H-M   'P 1'
#
loop_
_entity.id
_entity.type
_entity.pdbx_description
1 polymer ?
#
loop_
_entity_poly.entity_id
_entity_poly.type
_entity_poly.pdbx_seq_one_letter_code
_entity_poly.pdbx_strand_id
1 'polypeptide(L)'
;MGQQDSELKYLKAKTRVEKLKAFYTHLTVYFVINSVITTVKMMNNLNNEETYDEAFFDFSTVASWLVWGVGLALHAFSVFGLPLILGDDWEARKIEQYMNDELEQHKSNK
;
A
#
# COMPACT_ATOMS: atom_id res chain seq x y z
N MET A 1 2.07 -29.52 -21.47
CA MET A 1 1.25 -29.07 -20.33
C MET A 1 2.08 -28.76 -19.08
N GLY A 2 3.10 -29.53 -18.69
CA GLY A 2 3.86 -29.25 -17.45
C GLY A 2 4.72 -27.95 -17.40
N GLN A 3 5.14 -27.38 -18.53
CA GLN A 3 5.97 -26.16 -18.53
C GLN A 3 5.16 -24.87 -18.33
N GLN A 4 3.98 -24.73 -18.96
CA GLN A 4 3.11 -23.55 -18.78
C GLN A 4 2.65 -23.39 -17.32
N ASP A 5 2.33 -24.49 -16.64
CA ASP A 5 1.93 -24.44 -15.22
C ASP A 5 3.05 -23.96 -14.30
N SER A 6 4.32 -24.29 -14.63
CA SER A 6 5.47 -23.84 -13.85
C SER A 6 5.76 -22.35 -14.02
N GLU A 7 5.64 -21.81 -15.23
CA GLU A 7 5.81 -20.37 -15.49
C GLU A 7 4.70 -19.55 -14.82
N LEU A 8 3.44 -20.00 -14.90
CA LEU A 8 2.32 -19.32 -14.25
C LEU A 8 2.48 -19.27 -12.73
N LYS A 9 2.93 -20.36 -12.10
CA LYS A 9 3.22 -20.39 -10.65
C LYS A 9 4.36 -19.45 -10.29
N TYR A 10 5.42 -19.43 -11.10
CA TYR A 10 6.55 -18.52 -10.91
C TYR A 10 6.13 -17.04 -11.00
N LEU A 11 5.35 -16.68 -12.02
CA LEU A 11 4.84 -15.32 -12.19
C LEU A 11 3.96 -14.88 -11.02
N LYS A 12 3.04 -15.74 -10.57
CA LYS A 12 2.21 -15.46 -9.38
C LYS A 12 3.06 -15.18 -8.13
N ALA A 13 4.06 -16.04 -7.87
CA ALA A 13 4.96 -15.87 -6.74
C ALA A 13 5.79 -14.58 -6.86
N LYS A 14 6.29 -14.26 -8.06
CA LYS A 14 7.05 -13.03 -8.32
C LYS A 14 6.21 -11.78 -8.05
N THR A 15 5.00 -11.71 -8.62
CA THR A 15 4.07 -10.59 -8.40
C THR A 15 3.71 -10.43 -6.92
N ARG A 16 3.56 -11.54 -6.19
CA ARG A 16 3.32 -11.52 -4.74
C ARG A 16 4.48 -10.87 -3.98
N VAL A 17 5.72 -11.24 -4.32
CA VAL A 17 6.93 -10.68 -3.70
C VAL A 17 7.07 -9.19 -4.00
N GLU A 18 6.80 -8.78 -5.25
CA GLU A 18 6.84 -7.36 -5.65
C GLU A 18 5.84 -6.51 -4.86
N LYS A 19 4.62 -7.01 -4.65
CA LYS A 19 3.59 -6.35 -3.82
C LYS A 19 4.00 -6.22 -2.36
N LEU A 20 4.58 -7.28 -1.78
CA LEU A 20 5.12 -7.23 -0.43
C LEU A 20 6.25 -6.20 -0.31
N LYS A 21 7.18 -6.18 -1.26
CA LYS A 21 8.29 -5.23 -1.27
C LYS A 21 7.79 -3.78 -1.37
N ALA A 22 6.80 -3.53 -2.23
CA ALA A 22 6.17 -2.22 -2.35
C ALA A 22 5.49 -1.80 -1.03
N PHE A 23 4.75 -2.72 -0.39
CA PHE A 23 4.13 -2.46 0.91
C PHE A 23 5.15 -2.12 2.00
N TYR A 24 6.19 -2.95 2.18
CA TYR A 24 7.23 -2.71 3.18
C TYR A 24 8.03 -1.45 2.93
N THR A 25 8.25 -1.09 1.66
CA THR A 25 8.88 0.19 1.30
C THR A 25 8.01 1.35 1.78
N HIS A 26 6.70 1.33 1.47
CA HIS A 26 5.77 2.37 1.91
C HIS A 26 5.66 2.43 3.44
N LEU A 27 5.57 1.28 4.12
CA LEU A 27 5.55 1.17 5.58
C LEU A 27 6.81 1.76 6.22
N THR A 28 7.97 1.46 5.66
CA THR A 28 9.26 1.97 6.17
C THR A 28 9.34 3.48 5.99
N VAL A 29 9.01 3.99 4.81
CA VAL A 29 8.99 5.44 4.53
C VAL A 29 8.01 6.16 5.45
N TYR A 30 6.83 5.58 5.69
CA TYR A 30 5.84 6.11 6.62
C TYR A 30 6.44 6.31 8.01
N PHE A 31 7.07 5.28 8.60
CA PHE A 31 7.65 5.40 9.93
C PHE A 31 8.84 6.36 9.97
N VAL A 32 9.74 6.30 8.99
CA VAL A 32 10.95 7.15 8.96
C VAL A 32 10.57 8.62 8.86
N ILE A 33 9.73 9.00 7.89
CA ILE A 33 9.34 10.38 7.65
C ILE A 33 8.56 10.94 8.84
N ASN A 34 7.55 10.20 9.32
CA ASN A 34 6.75 10.65 10.46
C ASN A 34 7.60 10.79 11.74
N SER A 35 8.53 9.86 11.99
CA SER A 35 9.46 9.97 13.14
C SER A 35 10.38 11.19 13.03
N VAL A 36 10.92 11.46 11.84
CA VAL A 36 11.77 12.65 11.60
C VAL A 36 10.97 13.93 11.82
N ILE A 37 9.76 14.04 11.26
CA ILE A 37 8.90 15.22 11.44
C ILE A 37 8.59 15.45 12.92
N THR A 38 8.17 14.40 13.64
CA THR A 38 7.87 14.50 15.07
C THR A 38 9.11 14.89 15.89
N THR A 39 10.28 14.32 15.58
CA THR A 39 11.53 14.64 16.27
C THR A 39 11.97 16.09 16.03
N VAL A 40 11.90 16.57 14.79
CA VAL A 40 12.25 17.96 14.44
C VAL A 40 11.27 18.94 15.10
N LYS A 41 9.96 18.64 15.10
CA LYS A 41 8.98 19.45 15.83
C LYS A 41 9.28 19.50 17.33
N MET A 42 9.57 18.36 17.96
CA MET A 42 9.98 18.32 19.36
C MET A 42 11.20 19.19 19.63
N MET A 43 12.24 19.07 18.80
CA MET A 43 13.47 19.86 18.96
C MET A 43 13.25 21.36 18.82
N ASN A 44 12.35 21.78 17.91
CA ASN A 44 12.03 23.19 17.72
C ASN A 44 11.15 23.78 18.83
N ASN A 45 10.19 23.01 19.38
CA ASN A 45 9.28 23.51 20.42
C ASN A 45 9.98 23.72 21.78
N LEU A 46 11.09 23.01 22.04
CA LEU A 46 11.94 23.25 23.21
C LEU A 46 12.52 24.66 23.30
N ASN A 47 12.61 25.39 22.17
CA ASN A 47 13.15 26.75 22.12
C ASN A 47 12.10 27.85 22.34
N ASN A 48 10.80 27.52 22.36
CA ASN A 48 9.71 28.50 22.30
C ASN A 48 8.77 28.50 23.53
N GLU A 49 9.14 27.85 24.64
CA GLU A 49 8.31 27.77 25.87
C GLU A 49 6.92 27.12 25.69
N GLU A 50 6.63 26.49 24.55
CA GLU A 50 5.39 25.75 24.33
C GLU A 50 5.46 24.36 24.98
N THR A 51 4.36 23.94 25.62
CA THR A 51 4.32 22.70 26.40
C THR A 51 4.41 21.48 25.50
N TYR A 52 5.16 20.44 25.90
CA TYR A 52 5.34 19.18 25.16
C TYR A 52 4.04 18.56 24.63
N ASP A 53 2.93 18.75 25.36
CA ASP A 53 1.61 18.22 25.02
C ASP A 53 0.96 18.95 23.83
N GLU A 54 1.17 20.26 23.66
CA GLU A 54 0.61 21.03 22.52
C GLU A 54 1.28 20.66 21.19
N ALA A 55 2.57 20.29 21.23
CA ALA A 55 3.33 19.88 20.04
C ALA A 55 2.95 18.49 19.52
N PHE A 56 2.70 17.55 20.45
CA PHE A 56 2.35 16.16 20.14
C PHE A 56 0.86 15.99 19.78
N PHE A 57 -0.02 16.70 20.49
CA PHE A 57 -1.45 16.72 20.21
C PHE A 57 -1.87 17.83 19.24
N ASP A 58 -0.91 18.54 18.65
CA ASP A 58 -1.14 19.43 17.53
C ASP A 58 -1.97 18.66 16.49
N PHE A 59 -3.18 19.16 16.23
CA PHE A 59 -4.15 18.53 15.33
C PHE A 59 -3.50 18.23 13.98
N SER A 60 -2.56 19.07 13.55
CA SER A 60 -1.78 18.87 12.32
C SER A 60 -0.94 17.60 12.33
N THR A 61 -0.25 17.31 13.44
CA THR A 61 0.59 16.11 13.58
C THR A 61 -0.30 14.87 13.62
N VAL A 62 -1.30 14.83 14.51
CA VAL A 62 -2.18 13.67 14.65
C VAL A 62 -2.96 13.39 13.36
N ALA A 63 -3.50 14.43 12.70
CA ALA A 63 -4.21 14.28 11.43
C ALA A 63 -3.28 13.73 10.32
N SER A 64 -2.03 14.18 10.26
CA SER A 64 -1.06 13.68 9.28
C SER A 64 -0.79 12.18 9.45
N TRP A 65 -0.52 11.75 10.69
CA TRP A 65 -0.30 10.33 11.00
C TRP A 65 -1.52 9.48 10.67
N LEU A 66 -2.74 9.98 10.96
CA LEU A 66 -4.00 9.27 10.71
C LEU A 66 -4.33 9.16 9.23
N VAL A 67 -4.27 10.26 8.46
CA VAL A 67 -4.60 10.25 7.02
C VAL A 67 -3.65 9.31 6.26
N TRP A 68 -2.35 9.42 6.53
CA TRP A 68 -1.37 8.53 5.91
C TRP A 68 -1.48 7.10 6.43
N GLY A 69 -1.82 6.94 7.71
CA GLY A 69 -2.10 5.64 8.32
C GLY A 69 -3.28 4.91 7.66
N VAL A 70 -4.34 5.64 7.29
CA VAL A 70 -5.47 5.08 6.53
C VAL A 70 -5.02 4.63 5.13
N GLY A 71 -4.22 5.43 4.43
CA GLY A 71 -3.65 5.05 3.13
C GLY A 71 -2.79 3.78 3.22
N LEU A 72 -1.96 3.68 4.26
CA LEU A 72 -1.16 2.50 4.55
C LEU A 72 -2.02 1.27 4.89
N ALA A 73 -3.09 1.45 5.68
CA ALA A 73 -4.03 0.39 6.03
C ALA A 73 -4.79 -0.13 4.80
N LEU A 74 -5.21 0.74 3.89
CA LEU A 74 -5.81 0.35 2.61
C LEU A 74 -4.82 -0.42 1.73
N HIS A 75 -3.54 -0.01 1.69
CA HIS A 75 -2.51 -0.74 0.97
C HIS A 75 -2.24 -2.12 1.59
N ALA A 76 -2.18 -2.20 2.92
CA ALA A 76 -2.08 -3.45 3.66
C ALA A 76 -3.27 -4.37 3.36
N PHE A 77 -4.48 -3.82 3.35
CA PHE A 77 -5.69 -4.58 3.03
C PHE A 77 -5.67 -5.10 1.59
N SER A 78 -5.21 -4.31 0.63
CA SER A 78 -5.05 -4.75 -0.76
C SER A 78 -4.06 -5.91 -0.88
N VAL A 79 -2.93 -5.83 -0.18
CA VAL A 79 -1.86 -6.84 -0.24
C VAL A 79 -2.20 -8.10 0.56
N PHE A 80 -2.76 -7.97 1.77
CA PHE A 80 -2.99 -9.11 2.67
C PHE A 80 -4.46 -9.52 2.78
N GLY A 81 -5.39 -8.56 2.78
CA GLY A 81 -6.82 -8.79 3.00
C GLY A 81 -7.54 -9.35 1.78
N LEU A 82 -7.36 -8.74 0.60
CA LEU A 82 -8.06 -9.19 -0.62
C LEU A 82 -7.78 -10.66 -0.99
N PRO A 83 -6.53 -11.16 -0.94
CA PRO A 83 -6.27 -12.58 -1.18
C PRO A 83 -6.94 -13.52 -0.17
N LEU A 84 -7.05 -13.12 1.11
CA LEU A 84 -7.72 -13.92 2.14
C LEU A 84 -9.23 -14.01 1.92
N ILE A 85 -9.85 -12.93 1.40
CA ILE A 85 -11.31 -12.87 1.21
C ILE A 85 -11.74 -13.44 -0.14
N LEU A 86 -11.00 -13.16 -1.21
CA LEU A 86 -11.36 -13.51 -2.60
C LEU A 86 -10.62 -14.75 -3.12
N GLY A 87 -9.64 -15.26 -2.37
CA GLY A 87 -8.78 -16.40 -2.68
C GLY A 87 -7.63 -16.04 -3.62
N ASP A 88 -6.44 -16.63 -3.45
CA ASP A 88 -5.18 -16.23 -4.11
C ASP A 88 -5.23 -16.07 -5.65
N ASP A 89 -6.18 -16.71 -6.32
CA ASP A 89 -6.36 -16.63 -7.77
C ASP A 89 -7.23 -15.45 -8.24
N TRP A 90 -7.80 -14.64 -7.33
CA TRP A 90 -8.73 -13.57 -7.68
C TRP A 90 -8.12 -12.51 -8.60
N GLU A 91 -6.85 -12.13 -8.37
CA GLU A 91 -6.16 -11.14 -9.20
C GLU A 91 -5.94 -11.65 -10.62
N ALA A 92 -5.53 -12.92 -10.75
CA ALA A 92 -5.32 -13.55 -12.04
C ALA A 92 -6.63 -13.59 -12.85
N ARG A 93 -7.74 -14.01 -12.21
CA ARG A 93 -9.08 -14.01 -12.83
C ARG A 93 -9.51 -12.60 -13.24
N LYS A 94 -9.22 -11.60 -12.42
CA LYS A 94 -9.65 -10.23 -12.70
C LYS A 94 -8.88 -9.62 -13.87
N ILE A 95 -7.57 -9.87 -13.97
CA ILE A 95 -6.75 -9.46 -15.12
C ILE A 95 -7.25 -10.13 -16.41
N GLU A 96 -7.54 -11.43 -16.36
CA GLU A 96 -8.07 -12.15 -17.51
C GLU A 96 -9.43 -11.59 -17.97
N GLN A 97 -10.32 -11.26 -17.03
CA GLN A 97 -11.59 -10.58 -17.32
C GLN A 97 -11.36 -9.24 -18.02
N TYR A 98 -10.49 -8.37 -17.48
CA TYR A 98 -10.23 -7.07 -18.09
C TYR A 98 -9.68 -7.18 -19.51
N MET A 99 -8.79 -8.13 -19.77
CA MET A 99 -8.23 -8.35 -21.10
C MET A 99 -9.28 -8.86 -22.10
N ASN A 100 -10.19 -9.75 -21.66
CA ASN A 100 -11.31 -10.17 -22.49
C ASN A 100 -12.28 -9.03 -22.77
N ASP A 101 -12.63 -8.22 -21.77
CA ASP A 101 -13.52 -7.07 -21.91
C ASP A 101 -12.94 -6.04 -22.91
N GLU A 102 -11.63 -5.77 -22.85
CA GLU A 102 -10.94 -4.90 -23.82
C GLU A 102 -10.98 -5.47 -25.25
N LEU A 103 -10.74 -6.77 -25.41
CA LEU A 103 -10.79 -7.44 -26.71
C LEU A 103 -12.20 -7.43 -27.32
N GLU A 104 -13.24 -7.61 -26.50
CA GLU A 104 -14.63 -7.53 -26.92
C GLU A 104 -15.03 -6.11 -27.32
N GLN A 105 -14.67 -5.09 -26.53
CA GLN A 105 -14.89 -3.69 -26.89
C GLN A 105 -14.20 -3.33 -28.21
N HIS A 106 -12.98 -3.80 -28.43
CA HIS A 106 -12.22 -3.51 -29.64
C HIS A 106 -12.79 -4.20 -30.90
N LYS A 107 -13.52 -5.33 -30.74
CA LYS A 107 -14.28 -5.98 -31.82
C LYS A 107 -15.63 -5.31 -32.07
N SER A 108 -16.29 -4.78 -31.04
CA SER A 108 -17.56 -4.07 -31.16
C SER A 108 -17.42 -2.69 -31.81
N ASN A 109 -16.26 -2.04 -31.69
CA ASN A 109 -15.97 -0.73 -32.29
C ASN A 109 -15.43 -0.80 -33.74
N LYS A 110 -15.41 -1.99 -34.35
CA LYS A 110 -14.92 -2.23 -35.72
C LYS A 110 -16.02 -2.82 -36.59
#